data_AF-A0A928YRE4-F1
#
_entry.id   AF-A0A928YRE4-F1
#
_cell.length_a   1.000
_cell.length_b   1.000
_cell.length_c   1.000
_cell.angle_alpha   90.00
_cell.angle_beta   90.00
_cell.angle_gamma   90.00
#
_symmetry.space_group_name_H-M   'P 1'
#
loop_
_entity.id
_entity.type
_entity.pdbx_description
1 polymer ?
#
loop_
_entity_poly.entity_id
_entity_poly.type
_entity_poly.pdbx_seq_one_letter_code
_entity_poly.pdbx_strand_id
1 'polypeptide(L)'
;MLIVFLKFIIAHVLGDFVFQPKKWVIERRNNMGYLFAHVLVHGILLCLFFYNDLATFWPTIVFVTVSHLAIDSLKIWWEKMWPYKPIQLFIADQILHIGVIVAAVCYLFPIPEPIFDVQISITFLLYSLAILLLVFVTPIFLKVFFTKWENENAFHNKRKDSLLDAGLIIGILERILILFFVQLGLYEGVGFLLAAKSIFRFGDLANAKDTKFTEYILIGTLLSFSIAIFVSYFLKIALEKFAY
;
A
#
# COMPACT_ATOMS: atom_id res chain seq x y z
N MET A 1 -12.59 9.90 -16.34
CA MET A 1 -12.31 8.53 -15.89
C MET A 1 -10.98 8.38 -15.13
N LEU A 2 -9.80 8.38 -15.78
CA LEU A 2 -8.55 7.99 -15.08
C LEU A 2 -8.12 8.95 -13.96
N ILE A 3 -8.20 10.27 -14.14
CA ILE A 3 -7.89 11.24 -13.08
C ILE A 3 -8.79 11.03 -11.86
N VAL A 4 -10.10 10.84 -12.08
CA VAL A 4 -11.07 10.59 -11.01
C VAL A 4 -10.74 9.28 -10.28
N PHE A 5 -10.44 8.21 -11.01
CA PHE A 5 -9.98 6.95 -10.42
C PHE A 5 -8.72 7.14 -9.57
N LEU A 6 -7.73 7.86 -10.08
CA LEU A 6 -6.48 8.13 -9.36
C LEU A 6 -6.72 8.96 -8.09
N LYS A 7 -7.62 9.94 -8.11
CA LYS A 7 -8.01 10.70 -6.90
C LYS A 7 -8.64 9.79 -5.84
N PHE A 8 -9.60 8.94 -6.23
CA PHE A 8 -10.23 7.99 -5.30
C PHE A 8 -9.24 6.98 -4.71
N ILE A 9 -8.39 6.36 -5.55
CA ILE A 9 -7.44 5.36 -5.07
C ILE A 9 -6.35 5.98 -4.19
N ILE A 10 -5.88 7.20 -4.49
CA ILE A 10 -4.90 7.89 -3.65
C ILE A 10 -5.53 8.27 -2.30
N ALA A 11 -6.76 8.81 -2.29
CA ALA A 11 -7.46 9.13 -1.05
C ALA A 11 -7.66 7.88 -0.17
N HIS A 12 -8.05 6.75 -0.78
CA HIS A 12 -8.15 5.46 -0.10
C HIS A 12 -6.81 5.03 0.50
N VAL A 13 -5.74 5.05 -0.30
CA VAL A 13 -4.40 4.65 0.17
C VAL A 13 -3.90 5.56 1.29
N LEU A 14 -4.12 6.86 1.20
CA LEU A 14 -3.79 7.81 2.26
C LEU A 14 -4.59 7.51 3.55
N GLY A 15 -5.89 7.28 3.44
CA GLY A 15 -6.73 6.98 4.59
C GLY A 15 -6.34 5.68 5.30
N ASP A 16 -6.19 4.58 4.56
CA ASP A 16 -5.91 3.25 5.11
C ASP A 16 -4.47 3.09 5.60
N PHE A 17 -3.47 3.63 4.89
CA PHE A 17 -2.06 3.30 5.14
C PHE A 17 -1.24 4.44 5.74
N VAL A 18 -1.66 5.70 5.56
CA VAL A 18 -0.92 6.86 6.04
C VAL A 18 -1.58 7.46 7.29
N PHE A 19 -2.90 7.64 7.24
CA PHE A 19 -3.67 8.33 8.28
C PHE A 19 -4.51 7.39 9.16
N GLN A 20 -4.21 6.09 9.17
CA GLN A 20 -4.78 5.12 10.11
C GLN A 20 -3.75 4.71 11.17
N PRO A 21 -3.75 5.34 12.37
CA PRO A 21 -2.85 4.96 13.44
C PRO A 21 -3.03 3.50 13.88
N LYS A 22 -1.92 2.82 14.23
CA LYS A 22 -1.94 1.44 14.77
C LYS A 22 -2.91 1.27 15.94
N LYS A 23 -3.03 2.29 16.80
CA LYS A 23 -3.97 2.30 17.92
C LYS A 23 -5.43 2.13 17.45
N TRP A 24 -5.83 2.79 16.37
CA TRP A 24 -7.19 2.70 15.85
C TRP A 24 -7.47 1.28 15.33
N VAL A 25 -6.51 0.67 14.63
CA VAL A 25 -6.63 -0.70 14.12
C VAL A 25 -6.80 -1.73 15.24
N ILE A 26 -6.11 -1.54 16.38
CA ILE A 26 -6.19 -2.45 17.52
C ILE A 26 -7.50 -2.24 18.29
N GLU A 27 -7.85 -0.98 18.58
CA GLU A 27 -8.96 -0.65 19.48
C GLU A 27 -10.33 -0.59 18.80
N ARG A 28 -10.41 -0.57 17.46
CA ARG A 28 -11.70 -0.56 16.73
C ARG A 28 -12.61 -1.75 17.05
N ARG A 29 -12.05 -2.83 17.60
CA ARG A 29 -12.82 -4.01 18.06
C ARG A 29 -13.59 -3.76 19.35
N ASN A 30 -13.07 -2.88 20.22
CA ASN A 30 -13.63 -2.58 21.53
C ASN A 30 -14.39 -1.26 21.54
N ASN A 31 -14.00 -0.32 20.67
CA ASN A 31 -14.59 1.00 20.59
C ASN A 31 -14.82 1.39 19.12
N MET A 32 -16.09 1.40 18.72
CA MET A 32 -16.51 1.76 17.35
C MET A 32 -16.17 3.21 16.98
N GLY A 33 -15.90 4.09 17.96
CA GLY A 33 -15.47 5.47 17.70
C GLY A 33 -14.19 5.57 16.88
N TYR A 34 -13.26 4.60 17.01
CA TYR A 34 -12.05 4.56 16.18
C TYR A 34 -12.35 4.18 14.73
N LEU A 35 -13.37 3.35 14.49
CA LEU A 35 -13.84 3.02 13.15
C LEU A 35 -14.49 4.26 12.50
N PHE A 36 -15.36 4.97 13.22
CA PHE A 36 -15.98 6.20 12.71
C PHE A 36 -14.96 7.31 12.46
N ALA A 37 -13.97 7.49 13.34
CA ALA A 37 -12.89 8.44 13.13
C ALA A 37 -12.09 8.12 11.85
N HIS A 38 -11.83 6.84 11.60
CA HIS A 38 -11.16 6.40 10.38
C HIS A 38 -11.98 6.68 9.11
N VAL A 39 -13.27 6.35 9.13
CA VAL A 39 -14.17 6.62 8.00
C VAL A 39 -14.32 8.14 7.77
N LEU A 40 -14.33 8.94 8.84
CA LEU A 40 -14.35 10.39 8.73
C LEU A 40 -13.10 10.93 8.03
N VAL A 41 -11.92 10.37 8.31
CA VAL A 41 -10.68 10.71 7.59
C VAL A 41 -10.83 10.44 6.09
N HIS A 42 -11.40 9.30 5.69
CA HIS A 42 -11.68 9.00 4.29
C HIS A 42 -12.62 10.01 3.64
N GLY A 43 -13.73 10.34 4.31
CA GLY A 43 -14.68 11.35 3.83
C GLY A 43 -14.02 12.72 3.64
N ILE A 44 -13.21 13.16 4.61
CA ILE A 44 -12.47 14.44 4.53
C ILE A 44 -11.47 14.41 3.36
N LEU A 45 -10.68 13.35 3.22
CA LEU A 45 -9.73 13.23 2.11
C LEU A 45 -10.43 13.30 0.76
N LEU A 46 -11.54 12.59 0.58
CA LEU A 46 -12.33 12.64 -0.65
C LEU A 46 -12.87 14.04 -0.93
N CYS A 47 -13.43 14.72 0.08
CA CYS A 47 -13.85 16.11 -0.05
C CYS A 47 -12.70 17.04 -0.46
N LEU A 48 -11.49 16.84 0.05
CA LEU A 48 -10.30 17.62 -0.31
C LEU A 48 -9.86 17.37 -1.77
N PHE A 49 -9.79 16.11 -2.20
CA PHE A 49 -9.38 15.76 -3.57
C PHE A 49 -10.38 16.24 -4.65
N PHE A 50 -11.65 16.36 -4.27
CA PHE A 50 -12.75 16.79 -5.13
C PHE A 50 -13.30 18.17 -4.75
N TYR A 51 -12.55 19.02 -4.04
CA TYR A 51 -13.09 20.28 -3.49
C TYR A 51 -13.70 21.20 -4.57
N ASN A 52 -13.06 21.27 -5.75
CA ASN A 52 -13.54 22.07 -6.90
C ASN A 52 -14.80 21.47 -7.55
N ASP A 53 -14.99 20.17 -7.44
CA ASP A 53 -16.02 19.40 -8.15
C ASP A 53 -17.04 18.78 -7.18
N LEU A 54 -17.11 19.29 -5.95
CA LEU A 54 -17.84 18.64 -4.86
C LEU A 54 -19.32 18.50 -5.18
N ALA A 55 -19.92 19.50 -5.83
CA ALA A 55 -21.32 19.48 -6.25
C ALA A 55 -21.64 18.34 -7.22
N THR A 56 -20.67 17.91 -8.03
CA THR A 56 -20.83 16.81 -9.00
C THR A 56 -20.56 15.45 -8.34
N PHE A 57 -19.52 15.35 -7.51
CA PHE A 57 -19.06 14.06 -6.97
C PHE A 57 -19.58 13.72 -5.56
N TRP A 58 -20.32 14.61 -4.88
CA TRP A 58 -20.80 14.33 -3.52
C TRP A 58 -21.59 13.01 -3.37
N PRO A 59 -22.45 12.57 -4.33
CA PRO A 59 -23.17 11.31 -4.16
C PRO A 59 -22.21 10.12 -4.17
N THR A 60 -21.19 10.18 -5.03
CA THR A 60 -20.15 9.16 -5.15
C THR A 60 -19.23 9.15 -3.93
N ILE A 61 -18.87 10.32 -3.40
CA ILE A 61 -18.07 10.44 -2.18
C ILE A 61 -18.81 9.80 -1.00
N VAL A 62 -20.10 10.12 -0.83
CA VAL A 62 -20.94 9.50 0.21
C VAL A 62 -21.02 7.98 0.00
N PHE A 63 -21.29 7.53 -1.22
CA PHE A 63 -21.38 6.10 -1.55
C PHE A 63 -20.09 5.34 -1.22
N VAL A 64 -18.93 5.86 -1.64
CA VAL A 64 -17.62 5.24 -1.38
C VAL A 64 -17.32 5.25 0.12
N THR A 65 -17.60 6.35 0.83
CA THR A 65 -17.37 6.47 2.28
C THR A 65 -18.25 5.50 3.08
N VAL A 66 -19.53 5.37 2.73
CA VAL A 66 -20.45 4.43 3.38
C VAL A 66 -20.06 2.98 3.07
N SER A 67 -19.67 2.70 1.82
CA SER A 67 -19.17 1.39 1.44
C SER A 67 -17.88 1.04 2.20
N HIS A 68 -16.99 2.01 2.40
CA HIS A 68 -15.77 1.84 3.21
C HIS A 68 -16.12 1.42 4.64
N LEU A 69 -17.05 2.14 5.30
CA LEU A 69 -17.56 1.77 6.63
C LEU A 69 -18.14 0.35 6.66
N ALA A 70 -18.90 -0.03 5.65
CA ALA A 70 -19.48 -1.37 5.54
C ALA A 70 -18.41 -2.45 5.42
N ILE A 71 -17.41 -2.26 4.55
CA ILE A 71 -16.30 -3.19 4.34
C ILE A 71 -15.45 -3.30 5.61
N ASP A 72 -15.11 -2.20 6.26
CA ASP A 72 -14.31 -2.22 7.49
C ASP A 72 -15.06 -2.89 8.65
N SER A 73 -16.37 -2.69 8.74
CA SER A 73 -17.23 -3.40 9.70
C SER A 73 -17.24 -4.91 9.42
N LEU A 74 -17.36 -5.30 8.16
CA LEU A 74 -17.30 -6.70 7.71
C LEU A 74 -15.94 -7.33 8.01
N LYS A 75 -14.86 -6.57 7.82
CA LYS A 75 -13.49 -6.99 8.13
C LYS A 75 -13.32 -7.30 9.61
N ILE A 76 -13.84 -6.46 10.52
CA ILE A 76 -13.78 -6.73 11.97
C ILE A 76 -14.45 -8.06 12.31
N TRP A 77 -15.60 -8.34 11.68
CA TRP A 77 -16.30 -9.61 11.86
C TRP A 77 -15.50 -10.81 11.30
N TRP A 78 -14.92 -10.68 10.10
CA TRP A 78 -14.08 -11.71 9.51
C TRP A 78 -12.79 -11.99 10.29
N GLU A 79 -12.16 -10.95 10.83
CA GLU A 79 -10.98 -11.10 11.69
C GLU A 79 -11.29 -11.89 12.97
N LYS A 80 -12.51 -11.76 13.51
CA LYS A 80 -12.98 -12.55 14.66
C LYS A 80 -13.22 -14.02 14.30
N MET A 81 -13.76 -14.28 13.11
CA MET A 81 -14.11 -15.62 12.66
C MET A 81 -12.93 -16.43 12.12
N TRP A 82 -11.97 -15.79 11.45
CA TRP A 82 -10.79 -16.44 10.86
C TRP A 82 -9.46 -15.79 11.29
N PRO A 83 -9.11 -15.83 12.59
CA PRO A 83 -7.94 -15.11 13.12
C PRO A 83 -6.60 -15.60 12.56
N TYR A 84 -6.52 -16.84 12.07
CA TYR A 84 -5.29 -17.45 11.55
C TYR A 84 -5.00 -17.15 10.07
N LYS A 85 -5.81 -16.29 9.43
CA LYS A 85 -5.72 -15.97 7.98
C LYS A 85 -5.50 -14.47 7.71
N PRO A 86 -4.51 -13.80 8.35
CA PRO A 86 -4.36 -12.35 8.28
C PRO A 86 -4.12 -11.82 6.86
N ILE A 87 -3.32 -12.53 6.06
CA ILE A 87 -3.03 -12.13 4.68
C ILE A 87 -4.25 -12.27 3.76
N GLN A 88 -5.02 -13.35 3.87
CA GLN A 88 -6.21 -13.52 3.04
C GLN A 88 -7.26 -12.45 3.36
N LEU A 89 -7.43 -12.12 4.65
CA LEU A 89 -8.34 -11.06 5.07
C LEU A 89 -7.89 -9.68 4.60
N PHE A 90 -6.58 -9.40 4.68
CA PHE A 90 -6.01 -8.15 4.15
C PHE A 90 -6.22 -8.02 2.64
N ILE A 91 -5.95 -9.08 1.86
CA ILE A 91 -6.15 -9.05 0.41
C ILE A 91 -7.63 -8.90 0.04
N ALA A 92 -8.52 -9.64 0.70
CA ALA A 92 -9.96 -9.56 0.46
C ALA A 92 -10.51 -8.16 0.74
N ASP A 93 -10.08 -7.54 1.84
CA ASP A 93 -10.41 -6.17 2.21
C ASP A 93 -10.01 -5.16 1.12
N GLN A 94 -8.75 -5.20 0.66
CA GLN A 94 -8.28 -4.29 -0.38
C GLN A 94 -8.97 -4.52 -1.73
N ILE A 95 -9.28 -5.78 -2.09
CA ILE A 95 -10.04 -6.09 -3.31
C ILE A 95 -11.45 -5.49 -3.25
N LEU A 96 -12.13 -5.57 -2.09
CA LEU A 96 -13.48 -5.01 -1.95
C LEU A 96 -13.47 -3.48 -2.06
N HIS A 97 -12.55 -2.80 -1.39
CA HIS A 97 -12.41 -1.34 -1.48
C HIS A 97 -12.11 -0.89 -2.92
N ILE A 98 -11.13 -1.53 -3.57
CA ILE A 98 -10.81 -1.24 -4.98
C ILE A 98 -12.00 -1.55 -5.89
N GLY A 99 -12.71 -2.66 -5.65
CA GLY A 99 -13.90 -3.05 -6.40
C GLY A 99 -15.01 -2.01 -6.33
N VAL A 100 -15.26 -1.45 -5.14
CA VAL A 100 -16.21 -0.33 -4.95
C VAL A 100 -15.76 0.91 -5.71
N ILE A 101 -14.48 1.28 -5.63
CA ILE A 101 -13.95 2.44 -6.36
C ILE A 101 -14.10 2.25 -7.88
N VAL A 102 -13.73 1.08 -8.41
CA VAL A 102 -13.88 0.77 -9.83
C VAL A 102 -15.36 0.83 -10.25
N ALA A 103 -16.26 0.21 -9.48
CA ALA A 103 -17.69 0.24 -9.76
C ALA A 103 -18.25 1.67 -9.75
N ALA A 104 -17.85 2.49 -8.77
CA ALA A 104 -18.25 3.89 -8.64
C ALA A 104 -17.77 4.73 -9.83
N VAL A 105 -16.52 4.56 -10.27
CA VAL A 105 -16.00 5.28 -11.44
C VAL A 105 -16.66 4.82 -12.74
N CYS A 106 -16.86 3.51 -12.93
CA CYS A 106 -17.55 2.99 -14.11
C CYS A 106 -19.01 3.46 -14.20
N TYR A 107 -19.69 3.58 -13.07
CA TYR A 107 -21.06 4.12 -13.01
C TYR A 107 -21.13 5.60 -13.40
N LEU A 108 -20.11 6.40 -13.04
CA LEU A 108 -20.05 7.84 -13.36
C LEU A 108 -19.68 8.15 -14.80
N PHE A 109 -18.90 7.29 -15.47
CA PHE A 109 -18.44 7.49 -16.84
C PHE A 109 -18.93 6.40 -17.79
N PRO A 110 -20.26 6.24 -17.99
CA PRO A 110 -20.81 5.23 -18.90
C PRO A 110 -20.58 5.58 -20.38
N ILE A 111 -20.27 6.84 -20.72
CA ILE A 111 -19.96 7.34 -22.08
C ILE A 111 -18.78 8.34 -21.96
N PRO A 112 -17.78 8.34 -22.88
CA PRO A 112 -16.65 9.25 -22.77
C PRO A 112 -17.04 10.66 -23.21
N GLU A 113 -17.38 11.51 -22.24
CA GLU A 113 -17.36 12.97 -22.41
C GLU A 113 -15.93 13.49 -22.13
N PRO A 114 -15.48 14.57 -22.81
CA PRO A 114 -14.19 15.18 -22.54
C PRO A 114 -14.20 15.77 -21.13
N ILE A 115 -13.26 15.29 -20.30
CA ILE A 115 -13.19 15.65 -18.90
C ILE A 115 -12.69 17.09 -18.81
N PHE A 116 -13.50 17.93 -18.16
CA PHE A 116 -13.16 19.29 -17.80
C PHE A 116 -11.84 19.36 -17.03
N ASP A 117 -11.12 20.42 -17.36
CA ASP A 117 -9.78 20.78 -16.94
C ASP A 117 -9.59 20.77 -15.42
N VAL A 118 -8.67 19.94 -14.93
CA VAL A 118 -8.15 20.02 -13.57
C VAL A 118 -6.63 20.08 -13.65
N GLN A 119 -6.06 21.15 -13.11
CA GLN A 119 -4.64 21.53 -13.11
C GLN A 119 -3.65 20.50 -12.49
N ILE A 120 -4.13 19.35 -12.00
CA ILE A 120 -3.25 18.31 -11.48
C ILE A 120 -2.88 17.37 -12.62
N SER A 121 -1.61 17.45 -13.03
CA SER A 121 -1.06 16.56 -14.06
C SER A 121 -1.25 15.10 -13.67
N ILE A 122 -1.75 14.29 -14.62
CA ILE A 122 -1.89 12.85 -14.47
C ILE A 122 -0.56 12.19 -14.07
N THR A 123 0.55 12.73 -14.57
CA THR A 123 1.91 12.34 -14.23
C THR A 123 2.17 12.48 -12.73
N PHE A 124 1.75 13.60 -12.12
CA PHE A 124 1.90 13.82 -10.69
C PHE A 124 1.10 12.82 -9.86
N LEU A 125 -0.14 12.52 -10.26
CA LEU A 125 -0.97 11.52 -9.56
C LEU A 125 -0.38 10.11 -9.66
N LEU A 126 0.13 9.73 -10.83
CA LEU A 126 0.76 8.43 -11.05
C LEU A 126 2.04 8.26 -10.21
N TYR A 127 2.93 9.27 -10.19
CA TYR A 127 4.11 9.25 -9.32
C TYR A 127 3.73 9.20 -7.84
N SER A 128 2.74 10.01 -7.43
CA SER A 128 2.26 10.03 -6.03
C SER A 128 1.74 8.67 -5.60
N LEU A 129 0.92 8.01 -6.44
CA LEU A 129 0.41 6.68 -6.17
C LEU A 129 1.55 5.66 -6.05
N ALA A 130 2.50 5.66 -6.98
CA ALA A 130 3.64 4.75 -6.94
C ALA A 130 4.48 4.92 -5.66
N ILE A 131 4.77 6.18 -5.28
CA ILE A 131 5.50 6.48 -4.03
C ILE A 131 4.71 6.00 -2.82
N LEU A 132 3.41 6.27 -2.74
CA LEU A 132 2.56 5.82 -1.63
C LEU A 132 2.55 4.29 -1.51
N LEU A 133 2.44 3.57 -2.64
CA LEU A 133 2.49 2.11 -2.67
C LEU A 133 3.83 1.57 -2.14
N LEU A 134 4.95 2.18 -2.52
CA LEU A 134 6.29 1.72 -2.12
C LEU A 134 6.66 2.12 -0.69
N VAL A 135 6.25 3.30 -0.24
CA VAL A 135 6.64 3.85 1.07
C VAL A 135 5.73 3.35 2.18
N PHE A 136 4.41 3.26 1.95
CA PHE A 136 3.44 2.97 3.01
C PHE A 136 2.79 1.59 2.85
N VAL A 137 2.27 1.27 1.67
CA VAL A 137 1.51 0.02 1.46
C VAL A 137 2.44 -1.20 1.54
N THR A 138 3.59 -1.16 0.88
CA THR A 138 4.51 -2.30 0.80
C THR A 138 5.05 -2.74 2.18
N PRO A 139 5.54 -1.86 3.07
CA PRO A 139 5.94 -2.27 4.42
C PRO A 139 4.81 -2.91 5.23
N ILE A 140 3.59 -2.35 5.14
CA ILE A 140 2.43 -2.87 5.87
C ILE A 140 2.05 -4.25 5.34
N PHE A 141 2.00 -4.40 4.00
CA PHE A 141 1.78 -5.69 3.36
C PHE A 141 2.82 -6.74 3.78
N LEU A 142 4.12 -6.41 3.73
CA LEU A 142 5.19 -7.32 4.15
C LEU A 142 5.02 -7.72 5.62
N LYS A 143 4.68 -6.77 6.49
CA LYS A 143 4.41 -7.07 7.90
C LYS A 143 3.25 -8.06 8.07
N VAL A 144 2.14 -7.87 7.35
CA VAL A 144 0.99 -8.78 7.38
C VAL A 144 1.35 -10.16 6.80
N PHE A 145 2.08 -10.19 5.68
CA PHE A 145 2.57 -11.43 5.04
C PHE A 145 3.40 -12.28 6.00
N PHE A 146 4.26 -11.64 6.78
CA PHE A 146 5.19 -12.30 7.68
C PHE A 146 4.67 -12.53 9.11
N THR A 147 3.44 -12.10 9.44
CA THR A 147 2.89 -12.20 10.80
C THR A 147 2.89 -13.63 11.35
N LYS A 148 2.71 -14.64 10.48
CA LYS A 148 2.74 -16.06 10.88
C LYS A 148 4.13 -16.51 11.37
N TRP A 149 5.20 -16.07 10.70
CA TRP A 149 6.58 -16.40 11.08
C TRP A 149 7.08 -15.59 12.28
N GLU A 150 6.56 -14.37 12.47
CA GLU A 150 6.94 -13.50 13.58
C GLU A 150 6.56 -14.06 14.95
N ASN A 151 5.44 -14.79 15.04
CA ASN A 151 4.95 -15.38 16.28
C ASN A 151 5.80 -16.59 16.77
N GLU A 152 6.83 -17.01 16.03
CA GLU A 152 7.79 -18.00 16.52
C GLU A 152 8.80 -17.34 17.49
N ASN A 153 8.89 -17.84 18.73
CA ASN A 153 9.74 -17.28 19.80
C ASN A 153 11.21 -17.01 19.40
N ALA A 154 11.76 -17.82 18.48
CA ALA A 154 13.11 -17.65 17.95
C ALA A 154 13.31 -16.32 17.20
N PHE A 155 12.27 -15.79 16.55
CA PHE A 155 12.33 -14.52 15.80
C PHE A 155 12.17 -13.30 16.71
N HIS A 156 11.37 -13.42 17.78
CA HIS A 156 11.14 -12.33 18.72
C HIS A 156 12.40 -11.89 19.47
N ASN A 157 13.23 -12.85 19.90
CA ASN A 157 14.48 -12.53 20.61
C ASN A 157 15.48 -11.81 19.70
N LYS A 158 15.68 -12.28 18.46
CA LYS A 158 16.59 -11.61 17.51
C LYS A 158 16.14 -10.22 17.09
N ARG A 159 14.82 -9.95 17.05
CA ARG A 159 14.31 -8.63 16.67
C ARG A 159 14.49 -7.58 17.76
N LYS A 160 14.49 -7.98 19.04
CA LYS A 160 14.75 -7.08 20.18
C LYS A 160 16.16 -6.47 20.13
N ASP A 161 17.13 -7.19 19.57
CA ASP A 161 18.51 -6.73 19.41
C ASP A 161 18.72 -5.79 18.21
N SER A 162 17.68 -5.61 17.36
CA SER A 162 17.72 -4.74 16.19
C SER A 162 17.03 -3.41 16.44
N LEU A 163 17.58 -2.31 15.92
CA LEU A 163 16.90 -1.02 15.86
C LEU A 163 15.67 -1.16 14.93
N LEU A 164 14.48 -1.29 15.53
CA LEU A 164 13.21 -1.58 14.83
C LEU A 164 12.92 -0.62 13.66
N ASP A 165 13.40 0.62 13.72
CA ASP A 165 13.18 1.63 12.69
C ASP A 165 14.21 1.59 11.53
N ALA A 166 15.42 1.06 11.76
CA ALA A 166 16.48 1.05 10.75
C ALA A 166 16.14 0.15 9.56
N GLY A 167 15.61 -1.06 9.82
CA GLY A 167 15.20 -1.99 8.76
C GLY A 167 14.06 -1.46 7.89
N LEU A 168 13.12 -0.71 8.49
CA LEU A 168 12.04 -0.05 7.75
C LEU A 168 12.60 1.03 6.81
N ILE A 169 13.48 1.89 7.33
CA ILE A 169 14.11 2.97 6.55
C ILE A 169 14.96 2.40 5.41
N ILE A 170 15.81 1.41 5.68
CA ILE A 170 16.63 0.73 4.66
C ILE A 170 15.72 0.18 3.55
N GLY A 171 14.65 -0.53 3.93
CA GLY A 171 13.70 -1.07 2.95
C GLY A 171 13.01 0.00 2.12
N ILE A 172 12.64 1.15 2.71
CA ILE A 172 12.06 2.28 1.97
C ILE A 172 13.08 2.84 0.98
N LEU A 173 14.31 3.09 1.42
CA LEU A 173 15.38 3.62 0.57
C LEU A 173 15.66 2.71 -0.62
N GLU A 174 15.73 1.40 -0.42
CA GLU A 174 15.92 0.42 -1.50
C GLU A 174 14.80 0.49 -2.54
N ARG A 175 13.53 0.52 -2.11
CA ARG A 175 12.40 0.57 -3.05
C ARG A 175 12.36 1.88 -3.84
N ILE A 176 12.73 3.00 -3.21
CA ILE A 176 12.86 4.29 -3.87
C ILE A 176 14.03 4.28 -4.87
N LEU A 177 15.18 3.68 -4.53
CA LEU A 177 16.29 3.50 -5.48
C LEU A 177 15.89 2.63 -6.68
N ILE A 178 15.14 1.55 -6.46
CA ILE A 178 14.61 0.71 -7.55
C ILE A 178 13.69 1.53 -8.45
N LEU A 179 12.81 2.36 -7.88
CA LEU A 179 11.97 3.27 -8.65
C LEU A 179 12.83 4.20 -9.52
N PHE A 180 13.84 4.85 -8.95
CA PHE A 180 14.75 5.72 -9.70
C PHE A 180 15.46 4.97 -10.84
N PHE A 181 16.06 3.81 -10.57
CA PHE A 181 16.76 3.03 -11.59
C PHE A 181 15.86 2.62 -12.75
N VAL A 182 14.64 2.14 -12.47
CA VAL A 182 13.68 1.75 -13.51
C VAL A 182 13.23 2.95 -14.35
N GLN A 183 12.96 4.09 -13.72
CA GLN A 183 12.55 5.32 -14.41
C GLN A 183 13.66 5.89 -15.28
N LEU A 184 14.93 5.80 -14.85
CA LEU A 184 16.10 6.19 -15.63
C LEU A 184 16.53 5.15 -16.69
N GLY A 185 15.92 3.96 -16.69
CA GLY A 185 16.31 2.85 -17.57
C GLY A 185 17.64 2.17 -17.20
N LEU A 186 18.15 2.42 -15.99
CA LEU A 186 19.39 1.83 -15.46
C LEU A 186 19.09 0.50 -14.73
N TYR A 187 18.61 -0.50 -15.48
CA TYR A 187 18.16 -1.78 -14.91
C TYR A 187 19.30 -2.54 -14.22
N GLU A 188 20.55 -2.33 -14.64
CA GLU A 188 21.75 -2.87 -14.02
C GLU A 188 21.89 -2.39 -12.57
N GLY A 189 21.46 -1.16 -12.26
CA GLY A 189 21.47 -0.60 -10.91
C GLY A 189 20.59 -1.38 -9.94
N VAL A 190 19.45 -1.92 -10.41
CA VAL A 190 18.59 -2.80 -9.61
C VAL A 190 19.31 -4.11 -9.29
N GLY A 191 20.01 -4.70 -10.27
CA GLY A 191 20.82 -5.91 -10.08
C GLY A 191 21.98 -5.69 -9.11
N PHE A 192 22.67 -4.55 -9.21
CA PHE A 192 23.73 -4.15 -8.29
C PHE A 192 23.21 -4.01 -6.86
N LEU A 193 22.07 -3.34 -6.67
CA LEU A 193 21.46 -3.17 -5.35
C LEU A 193 21.12 -4.52 -4.70
N LEU A 194 20.57 -5.46 -5.49
CA LEU A 194 20.24 -6.80 -5.02
C LEU A 194 21.51 -7.58 -4.65
N ALA A 195 22.55 -7.53 -5.48
CA ALA A 195 23.83 -8.18 -5.20
C ALA A 195 24.52 -7.62 -3.96
N ALA A 196 24.58 -6.30 -3.81
CA ALA A 196 25.15 -5.64 -2.64
C ALA A 196 24.45 -6.08 -1.35
N LYS A 197 23.11 -6.15 -1.37
CA LYS A 197 22.32 -6.61 -0.24
C LYS A 197 22.60 -8.09 0.11
N SER A 198 22.77 -8.94 -0.89
CA SER A 198 23.17 -10.34 -0.68
C SER A 198 24.56 -10.45 -0.06
N ILE A 199 25.53 -9.63 -0.48
CA ILE A 199 26.91 -9.63 0.08
C ILE A 199 26.91 -9.30 1.57
N PHE A 200 26.20 -8.24 1.99
CA PHE A 200 26.08 -7.91 3.41
C PHE A 200 25.36 -9.00 4.22
N ARG A 201 24.55 -9.83 3.56
CA ARG A 201 23.85 -10.98 4.15
C ARG A 201 24.72 -12.22 4.32
N PHE A 202 25.75 -12.39 3.50
CA PHE A 202 26.60 -13.60 3.51
C PHE A 202 27.40 -13.76 4.82
N GLY A 203 27.74 -12.65 5.49
CA GLY A 203 28.39 -12.68 6.81
C GLY A 203 27.50 -13.27 7.92
N ASP A 204 26.19 -12.98 7.87
CA ASP A 204 25.19 -13.50 8.82
C ASP A 204 24.86 -14.98 8.56
N LEU A 205 24.90 -15.40 7.28
CA LEU A 205 24.67 -16.76 6.79
C LEU A 205 25.76 -17.76 7.22
N ALA A 206 27.01 -17.30 7.31
CA ALA A 206 28.15 -18.14 7.68
C ALA A 206 28.07 -18.66 9.14
N ASN A 207 27.32 -17.98 10.00
CA ASN A 207 27.00 -18.44 11.36
C ASN A 207 25.73 -19.32 11.34
N ALA A 208 25.88 -20.58 10.95
CA ALA A 208 24.86 -21.57 10.61
C ALA A 208 23.86 -21.99 11.73
N LYS A 209 23.55 -21.15 12.73
CA LYS A 209 22.64 -21.51 13.83
C LYS A 209 21.15 -21.23 13.56
N ASP A 210 20.79 -20.41 12.56
CA ASP A 210 19.38 -20.07 12.29
C ASP A 210 19.04 -19.96 10.80
N THR A 211 18.89 -21.11 10.15
CA THR A 211 18.46 -21.23 8.75
C THR A 211 17.11 -20.55 8.50
N LYS A 212 16.13 -20.75 9.39
CA LYS A 212 14.79 -20.15 9.29
C LYS A 212 14.82 -18.62 9.29
N PHE A 213 15.64 -18.00 10.14
CA PHE A 213 15.77 -16.55 10.19
C PHE A 213 16.37 -15.99 8.90
N THR A 214 17.29 -16.74 8.31
CA THR A 214 17.89 -16.37 7.04
C THR A 214 16.89 -16.48 5.90
N GLU A 215 16.17 -17.59 5.79
CA GLU A 215 15.11 -17.79 4.79
C GLU A 215 14.06 -16.69 4.87
N TYR A 216 13.62 -16.34 6.09
CA TYR A 216 12.68 -15.25 6.34
C TYR A 216 13.13 -13.93 5.70
N ILE A 217 14.40 -13.55 5.89
CA ILE A 217 14.89 -12.27 5.36
C ILE A 217 15.20 -12.34 3.86
N LEU A 218 15.63 -13.50 3.36
CA LEU A 218 15.80 -13.72 1.93
C LEU A 218 14.45 -13.56 1.20
N ILE A 219 13.41 -14.25 1.68
CA ILE A 219 12.05 -14.16 1.13
C ILE A 219 11.54 -12.72 1.24
N GLY A 220 11.74 -12.07 2.39
CA GLY A 220 11.28 -10.69 2.59
C GLY A 220 11.95 -9.70 1.63
N THR A 221 13.25 -9.87 1.39
CA THR A 221 14.01 -9.04 0.45
C THR A 221 13.53 -9.27 -0.99
N LEU A 222 13.45 -10.52 -1.43
CA LEU A 222 13.01 -10.87 -2.78
C LEU A 222 11.58 -10.41 -3.07
N LEU A 223 10.67 -10.54 -2.10
CA LEU A 223 9.29 -10.08 -2.22
C LEU A 223 9.22 -8.55 -2.29
N SER A 224 9.96 -7.84 -1.43
CA SER A 224 10.03 -6.37 -1.46
C SER A 224 10.59 -5.85 -2.79
N PHE A 225 11.65 -6.47 -3.31
CA PHE A 225 12.24 -6.10 -4.60
C PHE A 225 11.27 -6.38 -5.75
N SER A 226 10.64 -7.55 -5.76
CA SER A 226 9.65 -7.91 -6.78
C SER A 226 8.51 -6.89 -6.85
N ILE A 227 7.94 -6.51 -5.70
CA ILE A 227 6.88 -5.48 -5.64
C ILE A 227 7.41 -4.13 -6.15
N ALA A 228 8.61 -3.73 -5.74
CA ALA A 228 9.19 -2.46 -6.16
C ALA A 228 9.44 -2.38 -7.66
N ILE A 229 10.01 -3.44 -8.25
CA ILE A 229 10.21 -3.54 -9.70
C ILE A 229 8.86 -3.48 -10.42
N PHE A 230 7.87 -4.26 -9.96
CA PHE A 230 6.55 -4.29 -10.57
C PHE A 230 5.87 -2.92 -10.57
N VAL A 231 5.78 -2.26 -9.41
CA VAL A 231 5.16 -0.93 -9.29
C VAL A 231 5.91 0.11 -10.13
N SER A 232 7.24 0.08 -10.11
CA SER A 232 8.07 1.04 -10.87
C SER A 232 7.95 0.86 -12.37
N TYR A 233 7.89 -0.39 -12.85
CA TYR A 233 7.74 -0.70 -14.26
C TYR A 233 6.32 -0.41 -14.75
N PHE A 234 5.30 -0.73 -13.94
CA PHE A 234 3.92 -0.36 -14.22
C PHE A 234 3.76 1.16 -14.35
N LEU A 235 4.38 1.93 -13.44
CA LEU A 235 4.40 3.39 -13.54
C LEU A 235 5.03 3.86 -14.86
N LYS A 236 6.18 3.31 -15.26
CA LYS A 236 6.86 3.66 -16.51
C LYS A 236 5.94 3.46 -17.72
N ILE A 237 5.32 2.28 -17.84
CA ILE A 237 4.37 1.97 -18.93
C ILE A 237 3.15 2.91 -18.87
N ALA A 238 2.62 3.18 -17.69
CA ALA A 238 1.48 4.07 -17.53
C ALA A 238 1.81 5.49 -18.01
N LEU A 239 3.01 6.00 -17.70
CA LEU A 239 3.47 7.32 -18.13
C LEU A 239 3.72 7.42 -19.64
N GLU A 240 4.27 6.38 -20.26
CA GLU A 240 4.52 6.35 -21.72
C GLU A 240 3.23 6.55 -22.53
N LYS A 241 2.07 6.11 -22.01
CA LYS A 241 0.76 6.34 -22.65
C LYS A 241 0.28 7.79 -22.62
N PHE A 242 0.87 8.65 -21.79
CA PHE A 242 0.51 10.06 -21.64
C PHE A 242 1.64 11.03 -22.07
N ALA A 243 2.73 10.49 -22.63
CA ALA A 243 3.89 11.27 -23.08
C ALA A 243 3.81 11.72 -24.55
N TYR A 244 2.69 11.47 -25.24
CA TYR A 244 2.42 11.85 -26.63
C TYR A 244 1.18 12.73 -26.75
#